data_AF-A0A1I3QPG3-F1
#
_entry.id   AF-A0A1I3QPG3-F1
#
_cell.length_a   1.000
_cell.length_b   1.000
_cell.length_c   1.000
_cell.angle_alpha   90.00
_cell.angle_beta   90.00
_cell.angle_gamma   90.00
#
_symmetry.space_group_name_H-M   'P 1'
#
loop_
_entity.id
_entity.type
_entity.pdbx_description
1 polymer ?
#
loop_
_entity_poly.entity_id
_entity_poly.type
_entity_poly.pdbx_seq_one_letter_code
_entity_poly.pdbx_strand_id
1 'polypeptide(L)'
;MAETSSIEWTDATWNPITGCTLVSEGCRHCYAARLAATRMREHPSRKGLARLNAAGEAKFTGEVRFNEEWLDQPLRWRRPRRIFVCAHGDLFHESVRDEWIDRVFAVVARAPQHTFQVLTKRPERMRSYINNTGGVVVSHKGPFATHVKLAPWPLPNVWLGTSVEDQATADARIPHLLATPAAVRFISAEPLLGPVDLTRVPVDGGCVCALHGARPAYPPLDWVIVGGESGPGARPMHPDWARSLRDQCQAAGVPFLFKQWGDWAETGSPTHWVGADEGYGMIEVGYEAEGDALVERVGKKAAGRLLDGCTWDEMPEAVSPPVHGR
;
A
#
# COMPACT_ATOMS: atom_id res chain seq x y z
N MET A 1 -11.03 10.53 -10.19
CA MET A 1 -10.06 9.44 -10.50
C MET A 1 -8.87 10.10 -11.18
N ALA A 2 -7.64 9.76 -10.84
CA ALA A 2 -6.46 10.51 -11.31
C ALA A 2 -5.72 9.75 -12.41
N GLU A 3 -5.64 10.34 -13.60
CA GLU A 3 -4.88 9.80 -14.76
C GLU A 3 -3.36 9.90 -14.56
N THR A 4 -2.91 10.68 -13.59
CA THR A 4 -1.54 10.78 -13.10
C THR A 4 -1.56 10.70 -11.58
N SER A 5 -0.67 9.90 -11.00
CA SER A 5 -0.51 9.81 -9.55
C SER A 5 0.62 10.71 -9.06
N SER A 6 0.49 11.19 -7.82
CA SER A 6 1.60 11.82 -7.07
C SER A 6 2.23 10.85 -6.07
N ILE A 7 1.79 9.59 -6.07
CA ILE A 7 2.37 8.51 -5.29
C ILE A 7 3.56 7.97 -6.07
N GLU A 8 4.73 8.01 -5.46
CA GLU A 8 6.03 7.88 -6.09
C GLU A 8 6.24 6.52 -6.77
N TRP A 9 5.52 5.48 -6.32
CA TRP A 9 5.66 4.12 -6.79
C TRP A 9 4.59 3.63 -7.79
N THR A 10 3.69 4.53 -8.24
CA THR A 10 2.59 4.19 -9.16
C THR A 10 2.34 5.28 -10.20
N ASP A 11 1.85 4.91 -11.38
CA ASP A 11 1.64 5.87 -12.48
C ASP A 11 0.21 6.44 -12.47
N ALA A 12 -0.76 5.67 -11.98
CA ALA A 12 -2.18 6.05 -11.91
C ALA A 12 -2.90 5.41 -10.72
N THR A 13 -4.07 5.95 -10.37
CA THR A 13 -4.95 5.33 -9.35
C THR A 13 -6.28 4.92 -9.95
N TRP A 14 -6.76 3.76 -9.56
CA TRP A 14 -8.06 3.24 -9.96
C TRP A 14 -8.88 2.85 -8.72
N ASN A 15 -10.03 3.51 -8.49
CA ASN A 15 -10.84 3.36 -7.27
C ASN A 15 -12.27 2.84 -7.57
N PRO A 16 -12.41 1.58 -8.03
CA PRO A 16 -13.71 0.94 -8.19
C PRO A 16 -14.40 0.68 -6.85
N ILE A 17 -13.65 0.71 -5.74
CA ILE A 17 -14.15 0.74 -4.36
C ILE A 17 -13.62 1.99 -3.66
N THR A 18 -14.47 2.62 -2.86
CA THR A 18 -14.10 3.73 -1.97
C THR A 18 -14.79 3.60 -0.62
N GLY A 19 -14.19 4.21 0.40
CA GLY A 19 -14.66 4.03 1.78
C GLY A 19 -13.95 2.86 2.44
N CYS A 20 -13.86 2.91 3.77
CA CYS A 20 -13.14 1.92 4.58
C CYS A 20 -13.56 2.05 6.05
N THR A 21 -12.99 1.19 6.91
CA THR A 21 -13.04 1.28 8.37
C THR A 21 -11.63 1.26 8.91
N LEU A 22 -11.40 1.96 10.03
CA LEU A 22 -10.11 1.97 10.72
C LEU A 22 -9.84 0.60 11.35
N VAL A 23 -8.66 0.03 11.09
CA VAL A 23 -8.25 -1.29 11.63
C VAL A 23 -6.93 -1.27 12.41
N SER A 24 -6.18 -0.18 12.34
CA SER A 24 -4.90 -0.03 13.05
C SER A 24 -4.53 1.43 13.22
N GLU A 25 -3.46 1.66 13.98
CA GLU A 25 -2.90 2.98 14.21
C GLU A 25 -2.45 3.67 12.92
N GLY A 26 -2.04 2.94 11.89
CA GLY A 26 -1.73 3.51 10.57
C GLY A 26 -2.91 4.19 9.89
N CYS A 27 -4.14 3.86 10.29
CA CYS A 27 -5.34 4.51 9.77
C CYS A 27 -5.69 5.81 10.50
N ARG A 28 -4.98 6.15 11.60
CA ARG A 28 -5.34 7.29 12.46
C ARG A 28 -5.37 8.61 11.68
N HIS A 29 -4.39 8.89 10.84
CA HIS A 29 -4.31 10.11 10.03
C HIS A 29 -4.51 9.82 8.53
N CYS A 30 -5.50 9.00 8.19
CA CYS A 30 -5.75 8.54 6.82
C CYS A 30 -5.99 9.70 5.82
N TYR A 31 -5.08 9.85 4.85
CA TYR A 31 -5.17 10.88 3.82
C TYR A 31 -6.45 10.74 2.95
N ALA A 32 -6.87 9.51 2.66
CA ALA A 32 -8.05 9.25 1.84
C ALA A 32 -9.34 9.65 2.55
N ALA A 33 -9.45 9.39 3.86
CA ALA A 33 -10.56 9.87 4.68
C ALA A 33 -10.59 11.40 4.71
N ARG A 34 -9.43 12.04 4.85
CA ARG A 34 -9.32 13.51 4.79
C ARG A 34 -9.76 14.08 3.45
N LEU A 35 -9.31 13.51 2.33
CA LEU A 35 -9.75 13.96 1.00
C LEU A 35 -11.26 13.79 0.83
N ALA A 36 -11.81 12.63 1.24
CA ALA A 36 -13.24 12.35 1.17
C ALA A 36 -14.09 13.27 2.09
N ALA A 37 -13.57 13.68 3.25
CA ALA A 37 -14.26 14.59 4.16
C ALA A 37 -14.14 16.07 3.76
N THR A 38 -13.18 16.41 2.88
CA THR A 38 -12.86 17.80 2.51
C THR A 38 -13.00 18.05 1.01
N ARG A 39 -11.90 18.03 0.25
CA ARG A 39 -11.84 18.40 -1.17
C ARG A 39 -12.75 17.58 -2.07
N MET A 40 -13.03 16.32 -1.71
CA MET A 40 -13.89 15.41 -2.46
C MET A 40 -15.24 15.15 -1.79
N ARG A 41 -15.63 15.94 -0.79
CA ARG A 41 -16.85 15.74 0.00
C ARG A 41 -18.11 15.65 -0.86
N GLU A 42 -18.22 16.44 -1.90
CA GLU A 42 -19.39 16.43 -2.79
C GLU A 42 -19.23 15.53 -4.02
N HIS A 43 -18.05 14.91 -4.21
CA HIS A 43 -17.84 14.03 -5.35
C HIS A 43 -18.73 12.77 -5.20
N PRO A 44 -19.48 12.33 -6.23
CA PRO A 44 -20.46 11.24 -6.11
C PRO A 44 -19.90 9.96 -5.49
N SER A 45 -18.68 9.56 -5.87
CA SER A 45 -18.05 8.38 -5.27
C SER A 45 -17.57 8.54 -3.83
N ARG A 46 -17.44 9.74 -3.28
CA ARG A 46 -16.89 9.98 -1.92
C ARG A 46 -17.90 10.58 -0.95
N LYS A 47 -18.99 11.17 -1.47
CA LYS A 47 -20.04 11.79 -0.67
C LYS A 47 -20.56 10.86 0.42
N GLY A 48 -20.59 11.34 1.66
CA GLY A 48 -21.06 10.61 2.83
C GLY A 48 -20.11 9.54 3.39
N LEU A 49 -19.01 9.21 2.72
CA LEU A 49 -18.13 8.12 3.16
C LEU A 49 -17.14 8.52 4.25
N ALA A 50 -16.95 9.82 4.50
CA ALA A 50 -16.06 10.29 5.55
C ALA A 50 -16.61 11.53 6.25
N ARG A 51 -16.18 11.73 7.50
CA ARG A 51 -16.58 12.85 8.36
C ARG A 51 -15.34 13.50 8.96
N LEU A 52 -15.44 14.82 9.17
CA LEU A 52 -14.47 15.62 9.91
C LEU A 52 -15.07 15.92 11.28
N ASN A 53 -14.37 15.60 12.37
CA ASN A 53 -14.80 16.00 13.71
C ASN A 53 -14.38 17.44 14.05
N ALA A 54 -14.82 17.95 15.20
CA ALA A 54 -14.48 19.31 15.65
C ALA A 54 -12.97 19.53 15.87
N ALA A 55 -12.21 18.47 16.13
CA ALA A 55 -10.76 18.50 16.25
C ALA A 55 -10.03 18.48 14.89
N GLY A 56 -10.76 18.45 13.77
CA GLY A 56 -10.18 18.40 12.43
C GLY A 56 -9.67 17.03 11.99
N GLU A 57 -10.00 15.96 12.73
CA GLU A 57 -9.68 14.58 12.38
C GLU A 57 -10.71 14.04 11.39
N ALA A 58 -10.22 13.47 10.29
CA ALA A 58 -11.07 12.89 9.27
C ALA A 58 -11.07 11.37 9.38
N LYS A 59 -12.25 10.76 9.42
CA LYS A 59 -12.43 9.31 9.47
C LYS A 59 -13.46 8.87 8.44
N PHE A 60 -13.26 7.70 7.85
CA PHE A 60 -14.32 7.05 7.08
C PHE A 60 -15.47 6.64 8.00
N THR A 61 -16.68 6.57 7.47
CA THR A 61 -17.90 6.19 8.21
C THR A 61 -18.05 4.69 8.41
N GLY A 62 -17.20 3.88 7.78
CA GLY A 62 -17.35 2.43 7.68
C GLY A 62 -18.18 1.97 6.48
N GLU A 63 -18.86 2.90 5.81
CA GLU A 63 -19.55 2.61 4.55
C GLU A 63 -18.54 2.44 3.41
N VAL A 64 -18.79 1.46 2.55
CA VAL A 64 -18.07 1.25 1.29
C VAL A 64 -19.02 1.49 0.13
N ARG A 65 -18.46 1.96 -0.98
CA ARG A 65 -19.19 2.20 -2.22
C ARG A 65 -18.52 1.51 -3.38
N PHE A 66 -19.31 0.77 -4.15
CA PHE A 66 -18.92 0.28 -5.46
C PHE A 66 -19.25 1.31 -6.54
N ASN A 67 -18.20 1.68 -7.26
CA ASN A 67 -18.12 2.79 -8.18
C ASN A 67 -18.13 2.23 -9.61
N GLU A 68 -19.27 1.62 -9.97
CA GLU A 68 -19.44 0.84 -11.21
C GLU A 68 -19.15 1.65 -12.48
N GLU A 69 -19.47 2.94 -12.48
CA GLU A 69 -19.25 3.85 -13.60
C GLU A 69 -17.76 4.10 -13.90
N TRP A 70 -16.85 3.72 -13.00
CA TRP A 70 -15.40 3.77 -13.19
C TRP A 70 -14.74 2.40 -13.27
N LEU A 71 -15.51 1.31 -13.26
CA LEU A 71 -14.97 -0.05 -13.26
C LEU A 71 -14.14 -0.34 -14.52
N ASP A 72 -14.59 0.06 -15.69
CA ASP A 72 -13.90 -0.21 -16.96
C ASP A 72 -12.74 0.76 -17.27
N GLN A 73 -12.41 1.69 -16.37
CA GLN A 73 -11.42 2.73 -16.61
C GLN A 73 -10.06 2.18 -17.10
N PRO A 74 -9.48 1.10 -16.51
CA PRO A 74 -8.21 0.55 -17.00
C PRO A 74 -8.28 0.08 -18.45
N LEU A 75 -9.42 -0.42 -18.92
CA LEU A 75 -9.59 -0.88 -20.31
C LEU A 75 -9.49 0.25 -21.34
N ARG A 76 -9.65 1.50 -20.90
CA ARG A 76 -9.57 2.70 -21.75
C ARG A 76 -8.13 3.21 -21.89
N TRP A 77 -7.20 2.75 -21.05
CA TRP A 77 -5.81 3.17 -21.10
C TRP A 77 -4.99 2.28 -22.04
N ARG A 78 -4.39 2.89 -23.07
CA ARG A 78 -3.62 2.17 -24.08
C ARG A 78 -2.15 1.93 -23.69
N ARG A 79 -1.54 2.87 -22.99
CA ARG A 79 -0.13 2.77 -22.58
C ARG A 79 0.00 1.96 -21.30
N PRO A 80 1.01 1.08 -21.16
CA PRO A 80 1.32 0.40 -19.91
C PRO A 80 1.41 1.39 -18.74
N ARG A 81 0.91 0.96 -17.59
CA ARG A 81 0.83 1.73 -16.34
C ARG A 81 0.95 0.78 -15.17
N ARG A 82 1.61 1.22 -14.10
CA ARG A 82 1.40 0.72 -12.74
C ARG A 82 0.19 1.44 -12.15
N ILE A 83 -0.78 0.67 -11.69
CA ILE A 83 -2.08 1.17 -11.23
C ILE A 83 -2.27 0.76 -9.78
N PHE A 84 -2.33 1.74 -8.88
CA PHE A 84 -2.74 1.49 -7.50
C PHE A 84 -4.26 1.33 -7.42
N VAL A 85 -4.70 0.12 -7.07
CA VAL A 85 -6.10 -0.27 -6.94
C VAL A 85 -6.64 0.16 -5.57
N CYS A 86 -7.80 0.84 -5.58
CA CYS A 86 -8.52 1.31 -4.40
C CYS A 86 -7.71 2.24 -3.49
N ALA A 87 -6.95 3.18 -4.06
CA ALA A 87 -6.20 4.19 -3.30
C ALA A 87 -7.02 4.93 -2.22
N HIS A 88 -8.34 5.09 -2.40
CA HIS A 88 -9.27 5.75 -1.48
C HIS A 88 -10.25 4.78 -0.79
N GLY A 89 -9.86 3.52 -0.64
CA GLY A 89 -10.63 2.47 0.02
C GLY A 89 -9.76 1.25 0.35
N ASP A 90 -10.40 0.11 0.56
CA ASP A 90 -9.72 -1.18 0.67
C ASP A 90 -10.55 -2.22 -0.10
N LEU A 91 -9.94 -2.89 -1.08
CA LEU A 91 -10.65 -3.86 -1.93
C LEU A 91 -11.16 -5.06 -1.11
N PHE A 92 -10.51 -5.36 0.01
CA PHE A 92 -10.83 -6.47 0.90
C PHE A 92 -11.44 -5.98 2.23
N HIS A 93 -12.13 -4.85 2.25
CA HIS A 93 -12.96 -4.45 3.39
C HIS A 93 -14.12 -5.42 3.61
N GLU A 94 -14.49 -5.78 4.84
CA GLU A 94 -15.57 -6.73 5.24
C GLU A 94 -16.92 -6.48 4.52
N SER A 95 -17.28 -5.22 4.30
CA SER A 95 -18.51 -4.84 3.60
C SER A 95 -18.43 -4.84 2.07
N VAL A 96 -17.25 -5.02 1.48
CA VAL A 96 -17.11 -5.23 0.03
C VAL A 96 -17.61 -6.63 -0.26
N ARG A 97 -18.47 -6.80 -1.26
CA ARG A 97 -18.99 -8.10 -1.64
C ARG A 97 -18.02 -8.83 -2.57
N ASP A 98 -17.94 -10.15 -2.45
CA ASP A 98 -17.06 -10.94 -3.31
C ASP A 98 -17.38 -10.74 -4.80
N GLU A 99 -18.65 -10.55 -5.18
CA GLU A 99 -19.01 -10.29 -6.58
C GLU A 99 -18.48 -8.95 -7.09
N TRP A 100 -18.19 -7.98 -6.22
CA TRP A 100 -17.54 -6.72 -6.62
C TRP A 100 -16.04 -6.94 -6.82
N ILE A 101 -15.42 -7.77 -5.99
CA ILE A 101 -14.01 -8.16 -6.13
C ILE A 101 -13.81 -8.95 -7.44
N ASP A 102 -14.74 -9.87 -7.76
CA ASP A 102 -14.75 -10.61 -9.03
C ASP A 102 -14.76 -9.65 -10.23
N ARG A 103 -15.64 -8.64 -10.19
CA ARG A 103 -15.74 -7.64 -11.26
C ARG A 103 -14.47 -6.80 -11.41
N VAL A 104 -13.81 -6.48 -10.32
CA VAL A 104 -12.51 -5.78 -10.34
C VAL A 104 -11.45 -6.67 -10.97
N PHE A 105 -11.30 -7.92 -10.54
CA PHE A 105 -10.31 -8.83 -11.13
C PHE A 105 -10.63 -9.20 -12.59
N ALA A 106 -11.90 -9.15 -13.00
CA ALA A 106 -12.28 -9.38 -14.41
C ALA A 106 -11.74 -8.27 -15.32
N VAL A 107 -11.73 -7.02 -14.84
CA VAL A 107 -11.10 -5.90 -15.56
C VAL A 107 -9.58 -6.05 -15.57
N VAL A 108 -8.99 -6.42 -14.43
CA VAL A 108 -7.54 -6.65 -14.30
C VAL A 108 -7.04 -7.71 -15.29
N ALA A 109 -7.73 -8.84 -15.38
CA ALA A 109 -7.40 -9.92 -16.31
C ALA A 109 -7.54 -9.49 -17.79
N ARG A 110 -8.45 -8.57 -18.09
CA ARG A 110 -8.68 -8.02 -19.44
C ARG A 110 -7.75 -6.86 -19.80
N ALA A 111 -6.89 -6.42 -18.88
CA ALA A 111 -5.94 -5.34 -19.07
C ALA A 111 -4.49 -5.81 -18.82
N PRO A 112 -4.00 -6.86 -19.51
CA PRO A 112 -2.68 -7.46 -19.25
C PRO A 112 -1.51 -6.51 -19.53
N GLN A 113 -1.73 -5.41 -20.27
CA GLN A 113 -0.73 -4.38 -20.51
C GLN A 113 -0.43 -3.51 -19.28
N HIS A 114 -1.22 -3.60 -18.21
CA HIS A 114 -1.02 -2.83 -16.98
C HIS A 114 -0.63 -3.74 -15.83
N THR A 115 0.18 -3.20 -14.92
CA THR A 115 0.49 -3.82 -13.62
C THR A 115 -0.45 -3.23 -12.57
N PHE A 116 -1.18 -4.08 -11.85
CA PHE A 116 -2.10 -3.67 -10.80
C PHE A 116 -1.49 -3.94 -9.43
N GLN A 117 -1.28 -2.87 -8.67
CA GLN A 117 -0.80 -2.91 -7.30
C GLN A 117 -2.02 -2.90 -6.37
N VAL A 118 -2.29 -4.03 -5.71
CA VAL A 118 -3.40 -4.18 -4.76
C VAL A 118 -2.82 -4.22 -3.36
N LEU A 119 -3.10 -3.19 -2.55
CA LEU A 119 -2.62 -3.07 -1.18
C LEU A 119 -3.82 -3.10 -0.22
N THR A 120 -3.71 -3.88 0.85
CA THR A 120 -4.77 -3.99 1.87
C THR A 120 -4.20 -4.03 3.30
N LYS A 121 -5.00 -3.61 4.28
CA LYS A 121 -4.71 -3.87 5.71
C LYS A 121 -5.44 -5.12 6.23
N ARG A 122 -6.07 -5.89 5.34
CA ARG A 122 -6.91 -7.08 5.62
C ARG A 122 -6.43 -8.29 4.82
N PRO A 123 -5.13 -8.65 4.91
CA PRO A 123 -4.56 -9.72 4.09
C PRO A 123 -5.18 -11.10 4.39
N GLU A 124 -5.77 -11.31 5.56
CA GLU A 124 -6.53 -12.50 5.91
C GLU A 124 -7.76 -12.67 5.01
N ARG A 125 -8.51 -11.59 4.75
CA ARG A 125 -9.65 -11.62 3.82
C ARG A 125 -9.17 -11.80 2.39
N MET A 126 -8.10 -11.10 1.99
CA MET A 126 -7.47 -11.29 0.68
C MET A 126 -7.11 -12.76 0.45
N ARG A 127 -6.39 -13.38 1.40
CA ARG A 127 -5.99 -14.79 1.35
C ARG A 127 -7.21 -15.71 1.22
N SER A 128 -8.23 -15.50 2.05
CA SER A 128 -9.46 -16.29 2.01
C SER A 128 -10.15 -16.22 0.64
N TYR A 129 -10.34 -15.02 0.11
CA TYR A 129 -10.96 -14.80 -1.20
C TYR A 129 -10.15 -15.47 -2.34
N ILE A 130 -8.83 -15.25 -2.37
CA ILE A 130 -7.96 -15.82 -3.41
C ILE A 130 -7.93 -17.36 -3.36
N ASN A 131 -7.89 -17.95 -2.17
CA ASN A 131 -7.88 -19.41 -2.03
C ASN A 131 -9.24 -20.04 -2.37
N ASN A 132 -10.35 -19.40 -1.97
CA ASN A 132 -11.71 -19.91 -2.20
C ASN A 132 -12.12 -19.85 -3.67
N THR A 133 -11.68 -18.83 -4.41
CA THR A 133 -11.99 -18.69 -5.84
C THR A 133 -11.19 -19.64 -6.72
N GLY A 134 -10.18 -20.33 -6.18
CA GLY A 134 -9.36 -21.30 -6.93
C GLY A 134 -8.68 -20.69 -8.17
N GLY A 135 -8.52 -19.37 -8.21
CA GLY A 135 -8.04 -18.64 -9.36
C GLY A 135 -9.06 -18.38 -10.48
N VAL A 136 -10.35 -18.59 -10.20
CA VAL A 136 -11.44 -18.37 -11.16
C VAL A 136 -12.12 -17.04 -10.86
N VAL A 137 -11.94 -16.05 -11.74
CA VAL A 137 -12.78 -14.85 -11.72
C VAL A 137 -14.12 -15.17 -12.38
N VAL A 138 -15.17 -15.37 -11.58
CA VAL A 138 -16.51 -15.68 -12.10
C VAL A 138 -17.31 -14.40 -12.28
N SER A 139 -17.57 -14.00 -13.53
CA SER A 139 -18.59 -12.96 -13.79
C SER A 139 -19.99 -13.57 -13.73
N HIS A 140 -20.84 -13.10 -12.81
CA HIS A 140 -22.28 -13.36 -12.82
C HIS A 140 -23.07 -12.28 -13.60
N LYS A 141 -24.30 -12.61 -14.02
CA LYS A 141 -25.13 -11.97 -15.07
C LYS A 141 -25.27 -10.42 -14.99
N GLY A 142 -25.09 -9.78 -16.15
CA GLY A 142 -25.32 -8.36 -16.45
C GLY A 142 -24.94 -8.07 -17.92
N PRO A 143 -25.09 -6.86 -18.47
CA PRO A 143 -24.69 -6.54 -19.86
C PRO A 143 -23.18 -6.71 -20.15
N PHE A 144 -22.37 -6.94 -19.11
CA PHE A 144 -20.97 -7.36 -19.16
C PHE A 144 -20.77 -8.89 -19.02
N ALA A 145 -21.85 -9.69 -19.11
CA ALA A 145 -21.81 -11.14 -19.03
C ALA A 145 -21.21 -11.75 -20.28
N THR A 146 -19.89 -11.76 -20.32
CA THR A 146 -19.12 -12.76 -21.06
C THR A 146 -18.62 -13.78 -20.05
N HIS A 147 -18.88 -15.07 -20.29
CA HIS A 147 -18.20 -16.15 -19.58
C HIS A 147 -16.69 -15.96 -19.75
N VAL A 148 -16.03 -15.34 -18.77
CA VAL A 148 -14.57 -15.20 -18.80
C VAL A 148 -14.00 -16.56 -18.44
N LYS A 149 -13.41 -17.21 -19.45
CA LYS A 149 -12.63 -18.42 -19.25
C LYS A 149 -11.35 -18.02 -18.52
N LEU A 150 -11.28 -18.41 -17.24
CA LEU A 150 -10.10 -18.74 -16.44
C LEU A 150 -8.76 -18.23 -16.99
N ALA A 151 -8.29 -17.10 -16.47
CA ALA A 151 -6.85 -16.88 -16.44
C ALA A 151 -6.30 -17.68 -15.23
N PRO A 152 -5.24 -18.49 -15.39
CA PRO A 152 -4.65 -19.19 -14.28
C PRO A 152 -4.19 -18.17 -13.23
N TRP A 153 -4.54 -18.40 -11.96
CA TRP A 153 -4.02 -17.61 -10.86
C TRP A 153 -2.68 -18.20 -10.40
N PRO A 154 -1.69 -17.37 -10.03
CA PRO A 154 -1.73 -15.91 -9.97
C PRO A 154 -1.71 -15.23 -11.34
N LEU A 155 -2.46 -14.13 -11.48
CA LEU A 155 -2.35 -13.25 -12.65
C LEU A 155 -0.96 -12.60 -12.66
N PRO A 156 -0.16 -12.76 -13.74
CA PRO A 156 1.20 -12.19 -13.81
C PRO A 156 1.25 -10.67 -13.62
N ASN A 157 0.17 -9.97 -13.96
CA ASN A 157 0.06 -8.53 -13.91
C ASN A 157 -0.55 -8.00 -12.60
N VAL A 158 -0.69 -8.84 -11.58
CA VAL A 158 -1.21 -8.47 -10.24
C VAL A 158 -0.13 -8.59 -9.18
N TRP A 159 0.14 -7.49 -8.52
CA TRP A 159 1.00 -7.42 -7.34
C TRP A 159 0.10 -7.30 -6.12
N LEU A 160 0.21 -8.26 -5.20
CA LEU A 160 -0.54 -8.27 -3.95
C LEU A 160 0.35 -7.79 -2.82
N GLY A 161 -0.17 -6.93 -1.97
CA GLY A 161 0.58 -6.46 -0.82
C GLY A 161 -0.26 -6.12 0.38
N THR A 162 0.41 -5.99 1.51
CA THR A 162 -0.21 -5.55 2.76
C THR A 162 0.55 -4.40 3.41
N SER A 163 -0.18 -3.48 4.03
CA SER A 163 0.47 -2.46 4.86
C SER A 163 0.87 -3.04 6.20
N VAL A 164 2.02 -2.63 6.69
CA VAL A 164 2.49 -2.89 8.06
C VAL A 164 2.95 -1.56 8.64
N GLU A 165 2.71 -1.34 9.93
CA GLU A 165 3.06 -0.07 10.57
C GLU A 165 4.19 -0.25 11.59
N ASP A 166 4.33 -1.44 12.14
CA ASP A 166 5.22 -1.81 13.24
C ASP A 166 5.39 -3.34 13.27
N GLN A 167 6.22 -3.88 14.17
CA GLN A 167 6.43 -5.32 14.28
C GLN A 167 5.12 -6.09 14.54
N ALA A 168 4.23 -5.59 15.40
CA ALA A 168 3.00 -6.30 15.76
C ALA A 168 2.07 -6.49 14.54
N THR A 169 1.94 -5.45 13.71
CA THR A 169 1.18 -5.52 12.46
C THR A 169 1.91 -6.32 11.39
N ALA A 170 3.25 -6.29 11.33
CA ALA A 170 4.04 -7.15 10.46
C ALA A 170 3.82 -8.64 10.77
N ASP A 171 3.95 -9.01 12.05
CA ASP A 171 3.74 -10.36 12.55
C ASP A 171 2.32 -10.88 12.29
N ALA A 172 1.32 -10.01 12.41
CA ALA A 172 -0.06 -10.38 12.14
C ALA A 172 -0.38 -10.52 10.64
N ARG A 173 0.23 -9.71 9.77
CA ARG A 173 -0.22 -9.53 8.37
C ARG A 173 0.64 -10.22 7.34
N ILE A 174 1.96 -10.19 7.51
CA ILE A 174 2.90 -10.79 6.55
C ILE A 174 2.64 -12.29 6.36
N PRO A 175 2.34 -13.10 7.40
CA PRO A 175 2.08 -14.53 7.22
C PRO A 175 0.93 -14.83 6.26
N HIS A 176 -0.13 -14.02 6.30
CA HIS A 176 -1.24 -14.14 5.37
C HIS A 176 -0.82 -13.80 3.94
N LEU A 177 -0.01 -12.76 3.74
CA LEU A 177 0.53 -12.40 2.43
C LEU A 177 1.44 -13.50 1.85
N LEU A 178 2.38 -14.03 2.65
CA LEU A 178 3.28 -15.09 2.20
C LEU A 178 2.49 -16.35 1.79
N ALA A 179 1.48 -16.71 2.57
CA ALA A 179 0.62 -17.86 2.29
C ALA A 179 -0.48 -17.60 1.24
N THR A 180 -0.52 -16.41 0.62
CA THR A 180 -1.42 -16.09 -0.50
C THR A 180 -0.69 -16.37 -1.81
N PRO A 181 -1.29 -17.12 -2.76
CA PRO A 181 -0.73 -17.26 -4.11
C PRO A 181 -0.71 -15.89 -4.79
N ALA A 182 0.45 -15.42 -5.23
CA ALA A 182 0.65 -14.12 -5.86
C ALA A 182 1.82 -14.17 -6.83
N ALA A 183 1.76 -13.38 -7.91
CA ALA A 183 2.87 -13.23 -8.84
C ALA A 183 3.99 -12.34 -8.24
N VAL A 184 3.59 -11.33 -7.47
CA VAL A 184 4.47 -10.46 -6.69
C VAL A 184 3.81 -10.22 -5.32
N ARG A 185 4.62 -10.32 -4.25
CA ARG A 185 4.27 -10.02 -2.87
C ARG A 185 5.03 -8.79 -2.41
N PHE A 186 4.34 -7.78 -1.93
CA PHE A 186 5.00 -6.59 -1.39
C PHE A 186 4.42 -6.15 -0.06
N ILE A 187 5.23 -5.46 0.74
CA ILE A 187 4.73 -4.72 1.89
C ILE A 187 4.87 -3.23 1.68
N SER A 188 3.94 -2.48 2.26
CA SER A 188 4.06 -1.03 2.42
C SER A 188 4.13 -0.73 3.90
N ALA A 189 5.34 -0.51 4.38
CA ALA A 189 5.66 -0.03 5.72
C ALA A 189 5.29 1.46 5.84
N GLU A 190 3.98 1.77 5.74
CA GLU A 190 3.46 3.14 5.62
C GLU A 190 2.09 3.35 6.32
N PRO A 191 2.01 4.33 7.26
CA PRO A 191 3.15 5.00 7.89
C PRO A 191 3.96 4.01 8.72
N LEU A 192 5.29 4.10 8.68
CA LEU A 192 6.15 3.35 9.61
C LEU A 192 6.14 4.02 10.98
N LEU A 193 5.51 3.34 11.95
CA LEU A 193 5.26 3.79 13.32
C LEU A 193 6.09 3.04 14.37
N GLY A 194 6.86 2.03 13.96
CA GLY A 194 7.78 1.31 14.81
C GLY A 194 8.78 0.49 14.00
N PRO A 195 9.80 -0.09 14.66
CA PRO A 195 10.76 -0.97 14.00
C PRO A 195 10.08 -2.23 13.45
N VAL A 196 10.65 -2.77 12.36
CA VAL A 196 10.22 -4.04 11.75
C VAL A 196 11.45 -4.87 11.38
N ASP A 197 11.50 -6.08 11.92
CA ASP A 197 12.42 -7.15 11.57
C ASP A 197 11.71 -8.17 10.66
N LEU A 198 12.07 -8.17 9.38
CA LEU A 198 11.57 -9.11 8.37
C LEU A 198 12.32 -10.44 8.39
N THR A 199 13.40 -10.57 9.15
CA THR A 199 14.20 -11.79 9.23
C THR A 199 13.58 -12.85 10.14
N ARG A 200 12.61 -12.46 10.98
CA ARG A 200 11.98 -13.31 12.00
C ARG A 200 10.46 -13.11 12.08
N VAL A 201 9.76 -13.34 10.98
CA VAL A 201 8.28 -13.25 10.95
C VAL A 201 7.65 -14.56 11.47
N PRO A 202 6.72 -14.51 12.43
CA PRO A 202 6.06 -15.71 12.97
C PRO A 202 5.14 -16.35 11.94
N VAL A 203 5.19 -17.66 11.81
CA VAL A 203 4.29 -18.46 10.95
C VAL A 203 3.89 -19.74 11.67
N ASP A 204 2.95 -20.50 11.10
CA ASP A 204 2.58 -21.81 11.63
C ASP A 204 3.82 -22.72 11.70
N GLY A 205 4.19 -23.13 12.91
CA GLY A 205 5.35 -24.00 13.15
C GLY A 205 6.70 -23.30 13.36
N GLY A 206 6.77 -21.96 13.46
CA GLY A 206 8.01 -21.26 13.83
C GLY A 206 8.10 -19.82 13.36
N CYS A 207 9.28 -19.42 12.88
CA CYS A 207 9.51 -18.14 12.24
C CYS A 207 10.23 -18.32 10.91
N VAL A 208 10.03 -17.39 9.99
CA VAL A 208 10.70 -17.36 8.68
C VAL A 208 11.32 -15.99 8.44
N CYS A 209 12.41 -15.96 7.69
CA CYS A 209 12.85 -14.72 7.06
C CYS A 209 11.92 -14.44 5.88
N ALA A 210 11.08 -13.41 5.98
CA ALA A 210 10.14 -13.05 4.93
C ALA A 210 10.84 -12.63 3.63
N LEU A 211 12.12 -12.21 3.68
CA LEU A 211 12.90 -11.84 2.51
C LEU A 211 13.50 -13.04 1.74
N HIS A 212 13.70 -14.17 2.41
CA HIS A 212 14.16 -15.42 1.77
C HIS A 212 13.03 -16.45 1.59
N GLY A 213 11.96 -16.33 2.38
CA GLY A 213 10.90 -17.31 2.52
C GLY A 213 11.34 -18.58 3.26
N ALA A 214 10.42 -19.54 3.36
CA ALA A 214 10.65 -20.92 3.74
C ALA A 214 9.80 -21.84 2.83
N ARG A 215 10.45 -22.45 1.85
CA ARG A 215 9.80 -23.35 0.89
C ARG A 215 9.31 -24.63 1.59
N PRO A 216 8.17 -25.22 1.18
CA PRO A 216 7.31 -24.81 0.06
C PRO A 216 6.19 -23.82 0.42
N ALA A 217 5.97 -23.53 1.70
CA ALA A 217 4.76 -22.85 2.18
C ALA A 217 4.82 -21.31 2.15
N TYR A 218 6.03 -20.74 2.29
CA TYR A 218 6.22 -19.30 2.43
C TYR A 218 7.24 -18.82 1.38
N PRO A 219 6.80 -18.34 0.21
CA PRO A 219 7.69 -17.65 -0.74
C PRO A 219 8.25 -16.36 -0.12
N PRO A 220 9.35 -15.81 -0.66
CA PRO A 220 9.86 -14.51 -0.21
C PRO A 220 8.91 -13.36 -0.57
N LEU A 221 9.11 -12.23 0.09
CA LEU A 221 8.67 -10.92 -0.37
C LEU A 221 9.50 -10.50 -1.58
N ASP A 222 8.84 -9.88 -2.54
CA ASP A 222 9.44 -9.39 -3.77
C ASP A 222 9.74 -7.88 -3.71
N TRP A 223 9.17 -7.14 -2.75
CA TRP A 223 9.36 -5.70 -2.63
C TRP A 223 8.97 -5.14 -1.25
N VAL A 224 9.73 -4.17 -0.77
CA VAL A 224 9.46 -3.44 0.46
C VAL A 224 9.43 -1.93 0.18
N ILE A 225 8.31 -1.29 0.55
CA ILE A 225 8.15 0.17 0.47
C ILE A 225 8.16 0.73 1.90
N VAL A 226 8.92 1.80 2.16
CA VAL A 226 8.96 2.49 3.46
C VAL A 226 8.56 3.96 3.29
N GLY A 227 7.79 4.48 4.24
CA GLY A 227 7.43 5.90 4.25
C GLY A 227 6.83 6.39 5.55
N GLY A 228 7.17 7.63 5.91
CA GLY A 228 6.63 8.32 7.08
C GLY A 228 5.22 8.92 6.86
N GLU A 229 4.57 9.29 7.97
CA GLU A 229 3.23 9.88 7.98
C GLU A 229 3.24 11.35 7.52
N SER A 230 2.21 11.79 6.80
CA SER A 230 2.12 13.17 6.29
C SER A 230 0.79 13.85 6.63
N GLY A 231 0.84 15.18 6.71
CA GLY A 231 -0.34 16.02 6.92
C GLY A 231 -0.63 16.31 8.40
N PRO A 232 -1.84 16.83 8.71
CA PRO A 232 -2.18 17.21 10.08
C PRO A 232 -2.10 16.01 11.03
N GLY A 233 -1.39 16.19 12.15
CA GLY A 233 -1.17 15.14 13.13
C GLY A 233 -0.07 14.13 12.78
N ALA A 234 0.65 14.30 11.67
CA ALA A 234 1.71 13.37 11.26
C ALA A 234 2.68 13.05 12.40
N ARG A 235 2.83 11.75 12.68
CA ARG A 235 3.79 11.24 13.66
C ARG A 235 5.18 11.09 13.03
N PRO A 236 6.25 11.33 13.81
CA PRO A 236 7.61 11.11 13.35
C PRO A 236 7.90 9.63 13.14
N MET A 237 8.79 9.33 12.20
CA MET A 237 9.38 8.01 11.98
C MET A 237 10.83 8.09 12.44
N HIS A 238 11.28 7.15 13.26
CA HIS A 238 12.70 7.09 13.63
C HIS A 238 13.55 6.78 12.38
N PRO A 239 14.63 7.54 12.10
CA PRO A 239 15.50 7.30 10.95
C PRO A 239 16.00 5.85 10.82
N ASP A 240 16.40 5.26 11.94
CA ASP A 240 16.98 3.91 11.93
C ASP A 240 15.96 2.80 11.61
N TRP A 241 14.66 3.04 11.75
CA TRP A 241 13.67 2.05 11.30
C TRP A 241 13.68 1.91 9.77
N ALA A 242 13.82 3.04 9.05
CA ALA A 242 13.94 3.03 7.60
C ALA A 242 15.29 2.48 7.14
N ARG A 243 16.39 2.84 7.83
CA ARG A 243 17.73 2.31 7.55
C ARG A 243 17.80 0.80 7.77
N SER A 244 17.25 0.29 8.87
CA SER A 244 17.19 -1.13 9.16
C SER A 244 16.44 -1.92 8.08
N LEU A 245 15.26 -1.44 7.66
CA LEU A 245 14.50 -2.09 6.58
C LEU A 245 15.24 -2.05 5.24
N ARG A 246 15.90 -0.94 4.91
CA ARG A 246 16.79 -0.85 3.75
C ARG A 246 17.88 -1.92 3.83
N ASP A 247 18.62 -1.97 4.93
CA ASP A 247 19.79 -2.85 5.08
C ASP A 247 19.38 -4.33 5.05
N GLN A 248 18.25 -4.68 5.66
CA GLN A 248 17.65 -6.02 5.55
C GLN A 248 17.36 -6.38 4.09
N CYS A 249 16.74 -5.48 3.32
CA CYS A 249 16.39 -5.71 1.92
C CYS A 249 17.64 -5.82 1.02
N GLN A 250 18.61 -4.93 1.21
CA GLN A 250 19.87 -4.94 0.46
C GLN A 250 20.67 -6.22 0.72
N ALA A 251 20.71 -6.68 1.97
CA ALA A 251 21.37 -7.94 2.32
C ALA A 251 20.70 -9.16 1.67
N ALA A 252 19.39 -9.13 1.45
CA ALA A 252 18.62 -10.21 0.83
C ALA A 252 18.48 -10.09 -0.70
N GLY A 253 18.91 -8.97 -1.31
CA GLY A 253 18.69 -8.67 -2.72
C GLY A 253 17.21 -8.46 -3.08
N VAL A 254 16.39 -8.02 -2.12
CA VAL A 254 14.97 -7.70 -2.33
C VAL A 254 14.84 -6.20 -2.66
N PRO A 255 14.14 -5.81 -3.73
CA PRO A 255 13.89 -4.41 -4.06
C PRO A 255 13.38 -3.59 -2.86
N PHE A 256 14.02 -2.45 -2.63
CA PHE A 256 13.65 -1.49 -1.58
C PHE A 256 13.30 -0.11 -2.15
N LEU A 257 12.14 0.42 -1.76
CA LEU A 257 11.72 1.78 -2.09
C LEU A 257 11.54 2.62 -0.82
N PHE A 258 12.30 3.70 -0.72
CA PHE A 258 12.07 4.74 0.28
C PHE A 258 11.20 5.84 -0.32
N LYS A 259 9.93 5.87 0.07
CA LYS A 259 8.95 6.79 -0.50
C LYS A 259 9.19 8.22 -0.03
N GLN A 260 9.29 8.43 1.28
CA GLN A 260 9.45 9.74 1.91
C GLN A 260 9.63 9.64 3.43
N TRP A 261 10.05 10.74 4.04
CA TRP A 261 10.06 10.91 5.50
C TRP A 261 8.72 11.29 6.12
N GLY A 262 7.73 11.67 5.31
CA GLY A 262 6.51 12.26 5.85
C GLY A 262 6.71 13.75 6.17
N ASP A 263 6.13 14.26 7.25
CA ASP A 263 6.26 15.68 7.64
C ASP A 263 7.54 16.01 8.44
N TRP A 264 8.39 15.01 8.72
CA TRP A 264 9.51 15.13 9.64
C TRP A 264 10.84 14.92 8.93
N ALA A 265 11.91 15.55 9.39
CA ALA A 265 13.27 15.31 8.90
C ALA A 265 14.23 15.14 10.07
N GLU A 266 15.28 14.34 9.87
CA GLU A 266 16.40 14.25 10.79
C GLU A 266 17.16 15.59 10.83
N THR A 267 17.48 16.03 12.04
CA THR A 267 18.26 17.27 12.23
C THR A 267 19.66 17.12 11.63
N GLY A 268 20.10 18.11 10.84
CA GLY A 268 21.41 18.07 10.15
C GLY A 268 21.45 17.25 8.86
N SER A 269 20.35 16.63 8.43
CA SER A 269 20.24 16.00 7.11
C SER A 269 20.43 17.02 5.98
N PRO A 270 20.97 16.65 4.80
CA PRO A 270 21.00 17.52 3.60
C PRO A 270 19.63 18.01 3.12
N THR A 271 18.54 17.38 3.58
CA THR A 271 17.15 17.82 3.33
C THR A 271 16.72 18.97 4.24
N HIS A 272 17.49 19.26 5.30
CA HIS A 272 17.31 20.37 6.23
C HIS A 272 17.93 21.65 5.65
N TRP A 273 17.18 22.41 4.85
CA TRP A 273 17.58 23.75 4.42
C TRP A 273 17.08 24.77 5.45
N VAL A 274 18.03 25.41 6.15
CA VAL A 274 17.77 26.40 7.20
C VAL A 274 16.99 27.58 6.64
N GLY A 275 15.71 27.60 6.98
CA GLY A 275 14.77 28.70 6.86
C GLY A 275 13.72 28.52 7.95
N ALA A 276 14.18 28.39 9.19
CA ALA A 276 13.35 28.21 10.38
C ALA A 276 12.69 29.56 10.72
N ASP A 277 11.60 29.87 10.04
CA ASP A 277 10.63 30.81 10.60
C ASP A 277 9.88 30.10 11.75
N GLU A 278 9.92 30.78 12.89
CA GLU A 278 9.39 30.44 14.21
C GLU A 278 8.08 29.62 14.18
N GLY A 279 8.12 28.36 14.66
CA GLY A 279 6.89 27.64 14.98
C GLY A 279 6.91 26.12 15.12
N TYR A 280 8.00 25.43 14.76
CA TYR A 280 8.05 23.96 14.80
C TYR A 280 9.05 23.45 15.84
N GLY A 281 8.59 22.63 16.78
CA GLY A 281 9.40 22.06 17.84
C GLY A 281 10.19 20.84 17.37
N MET A 282 11.47 20.79 17.72
CA MET A 282 12.27 19.56 17.69
C MET A 282 11.71 18.57 18.71
N ILE A 283 11.66 17.30 18.35
CA ILE A 283 11.29 16.22 19.28
C ILE A 283 12.34 15.12 19.23
N GLU A 284 12.52 14.51 20.39
CA GLU A 284 13.31 13.30 20.56
C GLU A 284 12.40 12.10 20.32
N VAL A 285 12.78 11.25 19.37
CA VAL A 285 12.14 9.96 19.13
C VAL A 285 13.07 8.87 19.62
N GLY A 286 12.62 8.10 20.61
CA GLY A 286 13.43 7.03 21.17
C GLY A 286 13.28 5.71 20.44
N TYR A 287 14.39 4.98 20.35
CA TYR A 287 14.43 3.60 19.89
C TYR A 287 15.39 2.78 20.76
N GLU A 288 14.87 1.82 21.52
CA GLU A 288 15.65 1.08 22.52
C GLU A 288 16.94 0.44 22.00
N ALA A 289 17.01 0.08 20.70
CA ALA A 289 18.18 -0.58 20.12
C ALA A 289 19.31 0.37 19.69
N GLU A 290 19.00 1.60 19.27
CA GLU A 290 19.97 2.54 18.68
C GLU A 290 20.03 3.90 19.42
N GLY A 291 19.18 4.09 20.44
CA GLY A 291 19.08 5.32 21.21
C GLY A 291 18.05 6.30 20.65
N ASP A 292 18.20 7.55 21.06
CA ASP A 292 17.27 8.62 20.72
C ASP A 292 17.74 9.39 19.47
N ALA A 293 16.81 9.76 18.58
CA ALA A 293 17.08 10.62 17.44
C ALA A 293 16.30 11.94 17.52
N LEU A 294 16.95 13.04 17.12
CA LEU A 294 16.32 14.36 17.03
C LEU A 294 15.74 14.60 15.64
N VAL A 295 14.42 14.80 15.60
CA VAL A 295 13.68 15.10 14.38
C VAL A 295 12.91 16.40 14.49
N GLU A 296 12.78 17.10 13.36
CA GLU A 296 12.08 18.37 13.26
C GLU A 296 10.94 18.28 12.24
N ARG A 297 9.81 18.91 12.56
CA ARG A 297 8.68 18.99 11.64
C ARG A 297 8.90 20.08 10.61
N VAL A 298 9.35 19.69 9.42
CA VAL A 298 9.62 20.61 8.29
C VAL A 298 8.54 20.56 7.20
N GLY A 299 7.60 19.60 7.30
CA GLY A 299 6.53 19.36 6.34
C GLY A 299 6.98 18.53 5.12
N LYS A 300 6.03 17.80 4.53
CA LYS A 300 6.29 16.80 3.46
C LYS A 300 7.26 17.24 2.37
N LYS A 301 7.06 18.44 1.83
CA LYS A 301 7.86 18.93 0.69
C LYS A 301 9.33 19.12 1.06
N ALA A 302 9.61 19.66 2.25
CA ALA A 302 10.97 19.92 2.70
C ALA A 302 11.65 18.63 3.18
N ALA A 303 10.91 17.77 3.90
CA ALA A 303 11.41 16.51 4.40
C ALA A 303 11.93 15.59 3.26
N GLY A 304 11.20 15.56 2.14
CA GLY A 304 11.66 14.92 0.92
C GLY A 304 11.78 13.39 1.02
N ARG A 305 12.62 12.83 0.15
CA ARG A 305 12.74 11.38 -0.10
C ARG A 305 14.17 10.86 -0.15
N LEU A 306 15.11 11.61 0.41
CA LEU A 306 16.51 11.18 0.50
C LEU A 306 16.70 10.41 1.80
N LEU A 307 17.13 9.15 1.72
CA LEU A 307 17.57 8.37 2.87
C LEU A 307 19.10 8.25 2.76
N ASP A 308 19.81 8.82 3.72
CA ASP A 308 21.27 8.96 3.73
C ASP A 308 21.82 9.59 2.43
N GLY A 309 21.19 10.68 2.00
CA GLY A 309 21.60 11.46 0.82
C GLY A 309 21.24 10.85 -0.54
N CYS A 310 20.66 9.66 -0.57
CA CYS A 310 20.34 8.94 -1.80
C CYS A 310 18.83 8.69 -1.95
N THR A 311 18.37 8.56 -3.20
CA THR A 311 17.03 8.05 -3.52
C THR A 311 17.06 6.53 -3.60
N TRP A 312 16.06 5.88 -3.02
CA TRP A 312 15.87 4.43 -3.11
C TRP A 312 14.56 4.17 -3.83
N ASP A 313 14.65 3.84 -5.12
CA ASP A 313 13.52 3.76 -6.06
C ASP A 313 13.37 2.36 -6.68
N GLU A 314 13.93 1.33 -6.04
CA GLU A 314 13.93 -0.02 -6.58
C GLU A 314 12.51 -0.60 -6.61
N MET A 315 12.22 -1.41 -7.63
CA MET A 315 10.93 -2.08 -7.82
C MET A 315 11.15 -3.46 -8.46
N PRO A 316 10.21 -4.40 -8.28
CA PRO A 316 10.17 -5.62 -9.08
C PRO A 316 10.06 -5.30 -10.57
N GLU A 317 10.68 -6.13 -11.41
CA GLU A 317 10.45 -6.08 -12.84
C GLU A 317 9.00 -6.47 -13.15
N ALA A 318 8.33 -5.71 -14.02
CA ALA A 318 7.00 -6.08 -14.48
C ALA A 318 7.09 -7.40 -15.27
N VAL A 319 6.31 -8.39 -14.87
CA VAL A 319 6.21 -9.65 -15.62
C VAL A 319 5.60 -9.32 -16.98
N SER A 320 6.43 -9.34 -18.02
CA SER A 320 5.96 -9.14 -19.39
C SER A 320 5.04 -10.31 -19.76
N PRO A 321 3.83 -10.08 -20.30
CA PRO A 321 3.03 -11.18 -20.81
C PRO A 321 3.84 -11.88 -21.91
N PRO A 322 3.77 -13.23 -22.01
CA PRO A 322 4.41 -13.93 -23.11
C PRO A 322 3.91 -13.32 -24.42
N VAL A 323 4.83 -12.96 -25.30
CA VAL A 323 4.50 -12.51 -26.64
C VAL A 323 3.84 -13.69 -27.35
N HIS A 324 2.52 -13.74 -27.35
CA HIS A 324 1.81 -14.66 -28.23
C HIS A 324 2.14 -14.24 -29.66
N GLY A 325 2.98 -15.05 -30.31
CA GLY A 325 3.29 -14.92 -31.72
C GLY A 325 2.00 -14.82 -32.53
N ARG A 326 2.02 -13.93 -33.52
CA ARG A 326 0.89 -13.56 -34.38
C ARG A 326 0.20 -14.75 -35.03
#